data_AF-A0A2V9L8N7-F1
#
_entry.id   AF-A0A2V9L8N7-F1
#
_cell.length_a   1.000
_cell.length_b   1.000
_cell.length_c   1.000
_cell.angle_alpha   90.00
_cell.angle_beta   90.00
_cell.angle_gamma   90.00
#
_symmetry.space_group_name_H-M   'P 1'
#
loop_
_entity.id
_entity.type
_entity.pdbx_description
1 polymer ?
#
loop_
_entity_poly.entity_id
_entity_poly.type
_entity_poly.pdbx_seq_one_letter_code
_entity_poly.pdbx_strand_id
1 'polypeptide(L)'
;MSEPTKEELMARIAELEKQAGAKKSGKLEFKVGDKGGVSVYGLGRFPVTLYYEQWIRLLDAGEDLRAYLEANKNRLKLKQTT
;
A
#
# COMPACT_ATOMS: atom_id res chain seq x y z
N MET A 1 -12.61 -32.50 9.61
CA MET A 1 -11.92 -31.81 8.50
C MET A 1 -10.53 -32.42 8.41
N SER A 2 -10.16 -33.04 7.29
CA SER A 2 -8.78 -33.52 7.11
C SER A 2 -7.86 -32.32 7.00
N GLU A 3 -6.75 -32.34 7.74
CA GLU A 3 -5.71 -31.33 7.60
C GLU A 3 -5.13 -31.38 6.18
N PRO A 4 -5.01 -30.23 5.50
CA PRO A 4 -4.45 -30.18 4.16
C PRO A 4 -3.00 -30.66 4.16
N THR A 5 -2.62 -31.42 3.15
CA THR A 5 -1.26 -31.92 3.01
C THR A 5 -0.27 -30.77 2.81
N LYS A 6 0.99 -30.98 3.18
CA LYS A 6 2.06 -29.98 3.07
C LYS A 6 2.18 -29.39 1.64
N GLU A 7 1.93 -30.21 0.63
CA GLU A 7 1.96 -29.81 -0.78
C GLU A 7 0.78 -28.90 -1.15
N GLU A 8 -0.42 -29.18 -0.67
CA GLU A 8 -1.60 -28.33 -0.86
C GLU A 8 -1.45 -26.97 -0.16
N LEU A 9 -0.83 -26.96 1.03
CA LEU A 9 -0.49 -25.73 1.74
C LEU A 9 0.51 -24.87 0.96
N MET A 10 1.56 -25.49 0.38
CA MET A 10 2.51 -24.77 -0.46
C MET A 10 1.89 -24.24 -1.74
N ALA A 11 1.02 -25.01 -2.40
CA ALA A 11 0.30 -24.57 -3.58
C ALA A 11 -0.61 -23.36 -3.28
N ARG A 12 -1.31 -23.38 -2.14
CA ARG A 12 -2.10 -22.25 -1.66
C ARG A 12 -1.25 -21.01 -1.36
N ILE A 13 -0.08 -21.18 -0.74
CA ILE A 13 0.83 -20.06 -0.47
C ILE A 13 1.30 -19.42 -1.78
N ALA A 14 1.74 -20.23 -2.74
CA ALA A 14 2.18 -19.74 -4.05
C ALA A 14 1.06 -19.03 -4.82
N GLU A 15 -0.17 -19.52 -4.73
CA GLU A 15 -1.35 -18.88 -5.33
C GLU A 15 -1.68 -17.55 -4.65
N LEU A 16 -1.66 -17.48 -3.32
CA LEU A 16 -1.91 -16.26 -2.56
C LEU A 16 -0.82 -15.21 -2.80
N GLU A 17 0.44 -15.62 -2.89
CA GLU A 17 1.56 -14.73 -3.23
C GLU A 17 1.43 -14.18 -4.66
N LYS A 18 0.97 -15.01 -5.61
CA LYS A 18 0.71 -14.59 -6.99
C LYS A 18 -0.47 -13.63 -7.08
N GLN A 19 -1.54 -13.84 -6.31
CA GLN A 19 -2.69 -12.92 -6.24
C GLN A 19 -2.34 -11.59 -5.55
N ALA A 20 -1.51 -11.63 -4.50
CA ALA A 20 -1.01 -10.43 -3.85
C ALA A 20 -0.07 -9.62 -4.76
N GLY A 21 0.71 -10.29 -5.62
CA GLY A 21 1.55 -9.66 -6.64
C GLY A 21 0.79 -9.14 -7.88
N ALA A 22 -0.43 -9.63 -8.12
CA ALA A 22 -1.20 -9.34 -9.33
C ALA A 22 -2.13 -8.13 -9.25
N LYS A 23 -2.20 -7.40 -8.12
CA LYS A 23 -2.83 -6.06 -8.07
C LYS A 23 -1.94 -5.02 -8.78
N LYS A 24 -1.76 -5.23 -10.08
CA LYS A 24 -1.47 -4.20 -11.08
C LYS A 24 -2.66 -3.23 -11.06
N SER A 25 -2.58 -1.92 -11.13
CA SER A 25 -1.48 -0.98 -11.34
C SER A 25 -2.11 0.42 -11.28
N GLY A 26 -1.52 1.35 -10.54
CA GLY A 26 -1.70 2.80 -10.72
C GLY A 26 -2.88 3.49 -10.02
N LYS A 27 -4.01 2.83 -9.77
CA LYS A 27 -5.17 3.49 -9.13
C LYS A 27 -5.11 3.37 -7.61
N LEU A 28 -5.17 4.51 -6.92
CA LEU A 28 -5.30 4.54 -5.46
C LEU A 28 -6.70 4.07 -5.06
N GLU A 29 -6.78 3.13 -4.13
CA GLU A 29 -8.03 2.67 -3.52
C GLU A 29 -8.06 3.08 -2.04
N PHE A 30 -9.24 3.49 -1.56
CA PHE A 30 -9.45 3.95 -0.19
C PHE A 30 -10.42 3.02 0.54
N LYS A 31 -10.09 2.60 1.76
CA LYS A 31 -10.98 1.77 2.60
C LYS A 31 -10.98 2.28 4.03
N VAL A 32 -12.16 2.38 4.64
CA VAL A 32 -12.32 2.61 6.08
C VAL A 32 -12.24 1.26 6.80
N GLY A 33 -11.37 1.15 7.80
CA GLY A 33 -11.26 -0.03 8.65
C GLY A 33 -12.18 0.04 9.87
N ASP A 34 -12.48 -1.11 10.46
CA ASP A 34 -13.37 -1.25 11.62
C ASP A 34 -12.92 -0.46 12.86
N LYS A 35 -11.63 -0.12 12.93
CA LYS A 35 -11.05 0.71 14.01
C LYS A 35 -11.11 2.22 13.72
N GLY A 36 -11.74 2.65 12.63
CA GLY A 36 -11.90 4.07 12.26
C GLY A 36 -10.71 4.70 11.50
N GLY A 37 -9.72 3.90 11.08
CA GLY A 37 -8.63 4.36 10.22
C GLY A 37 -8.99 4.28 8.73
N VAL A 38 -8.43 5.17 7.91
CA VAL A 38 -8.55 5.11 6.45
C VAL A 38 -7.24 4.61 5.85
N SER A 39 -7.35 3.51 5.10
CA SER A 39 -6.25 2.85 4.41
C SER A 39 -6.21 3.23 2.93
N VAL A 40 -5.04 3.62 2.42
CA VAL A 40 -4.76 3.87 1.01
C VAL A 40 -3.94 2.72 0.44
N TYR A 41 -4.47 2.08 -0.61
CA TYR A 41 -3.82 1.02 -1.37
C TYR A 41 -3.30 1.56 -2.71
N GLY A 42 -2.41 0.81 -3.36
CA GLY A 42 -1.89 1.15 -4.70
C GLY A 42 -0.54 1.89 -4.70
N LEU A 43 0.00 2.26 -3.53
CA LEU A 43 1.33 2.87 -3.39
C LEU A 43 2.47 1.84 -3.26
N GLY A 44 2.17 0.59 -2.92
CA GLY A 44 3.16 -0.45 -2.67
C GLY A 44 2.54 -1.75 -2.18
N ARG A 45 3.35 -2.62 -1.57
CA ARG A 45 2.91 -3.93 -1.05
C ARG A 45 1.94 -3.80 0.12
N PHE A 46 2.11 -2.77 0.95
CA PHE A 46 1.30 -2.55 2.15
C PHE A 46 0.51 -1.24 2.02
N PRO A 47 -0.74 -1.20 2.49
CA PRO A 47 -1.50 0.04 2.54
C PRO A 47 -0.95 0.98 3.60
N VAL A 48 -1.10 2.28 3.36
CA VAL A 48 -0.84 3.31 4.38
C VAL A 48 -2.15 3.58 5.09
N THR A 49 -2.19 3.39 6.40
CA THR A 49 -3.40 3.64 7.22
C THR A 49 -3.13 4.78 8.18
N LEU A 50 -3.97 5.81 8.14
CA LEU A 50 -3.96 6.92 9.09
C LEU A 50 -5.38 7.17 9.60
N TYR A 51 -5.50 7.73 10.80
CA TYR A 51 -6.77 8.23 11.32
C TYR A 51 -7.15 9.56 10.68
N TYR A 52 -8.42 9.95 10.81
CA TYR A 52 -8.97 11.15 10.17
C TYR A 52 -8.12 12.41 10.42
N GLU A 53 -7.82 12.73 11.67
CA GLU A 53 -7.05 13.94 12.03
C GLU A 53 -5.64 13.93 11.42
N GLN A 54 -5.01 12.75 11.34
CA GLN A 54 -3.69 12.60 10.73
C GLN A 54 -3.75 12.83 9.21
N TRP A 55 -4.81 12.35 8.54
CA TRP A 55 -5.03 12.62 7.12
C TRP A 55 -5.21 14.10 6.85
N ILE A 56 -6.09 14.77 7.59
CA ILE A 56 -6.34 16.21 7.39
C ILE A 56 -5.05 17.00 7.59
N ARG A 57 -4.33 16.77 8.70
CA ARG A 57 -3.06 17.46 8.97
C ARG A 57 -2.00 17.21 7.88
N LEU A 58 -1.93 15.99 7.33
CA LEU A 58 -1.00 15.67 6.24
C LEU A 58 -1.41 16.35 4.92
N LEU A 59 -2.71 16.38 4.62
CA LEU A 59 -3.25 16.99 3.41
C LEU A 59 -3.10 18.52 3.44
N ASP A 60 -3.31 19.15 4.59
CA ASP A 60 -3.10 20.58 4.80
C ASP A 60 -1.62 20.96 4.60
N ALA A 61 -0.69 20.11 5.06
CA ALA A 61 0.75 20.25 4.80
C ALA A 61 1.18 19.79 3.39
N GLY A 62 0.24 19.54 2.49
CA GLY A 62 0.49 18.91 1.20
C GLY A 62 1.33 19.75 0.24
N GLU A 63 1.26 21.08 0.30
CA GLU A 63 2.08 21.96 -0.53
C GLU A 63 3.55 21.96 -0.05
N ASP A 64 3.77 22.14 1.25
CA ASP A 64 5.10 22.06 1.86
C ASP A 64 5.76 20.70 1.61
N LEU A 65 5.00 19.61 1.73
CA LEU A 65 5.49 18.26 1.47
C LEU A 65 5.94 18.12 0.01
N ARG A 66 5.18 18.64 -0.96
CA ARG A 66 5.57 18.60 -2.38
C ARG A 66 6.83 19.43 -2.64
N ALA A 67 6.93 20.62 -2.06
CA ALA A 67 8.12 21.46 -2.18
C ALA A 67 9.36 20.77 -1.60
N TYR A 68 9.22 20.13 -0.43
CA TYR A 68 10.30 19.37 0.19
C TYR A 68 10.75 18.18 -0.66
N LEU A 69 9.81 17.44 -1.26
CA LEU A 69 10.12 16.31 -2.14
C LEU A 69 10.88 16.76 -3.39
N GLU A 70 10.46 17.86 -4.03
CA GLU A 70 11.14 18.37 -5.23
C GLU A 70 12.54 18.89 -4.89
N ALA A 71 12.70 19.61 -3.77
CA ALA A 71 13.99 20.09 -3.30
C ALA A 71 15.00 18.96 -3.00
N ASN A 72 14.51 17.76 -2.65
CA ASN A 72 15.32 16.60 -2.29
C ASN A 72 15.33 15.50 -3.36
N LYS A 73 14.80 15.76 -4.56
CA LYS A 73 14.58 14.76 -5.61
C LYS A 73 15.82 13.94 -5.98
N ASN A 74 17.00 14.57 -5.94
CA ASN A 74 18.29 13.92 -6.17
C ASN A 74 18.66 12.85 -5.12
N ARG A 75 18.05 12.89 -3.94
CA ARG A 75 18.27 11.93 -2.84
C ARG A 75 17.19 10.85 -2.77
N LEU A 76 16.12 10.99 -3.55
CA LEU A 76 14.96 10.11 -3.50
C LEU A 76 15.04 9.05 -4.60
N LYS A 77 14.63 7.81 -4.26
CA LYS A 77 14.53 6.73 -5.24
C LYS A 77 13.24 6.85 -6.02
N LEU A 78 13.36 7.09 -7.32
CA LEU A 78 12.25 7.00 -8.26
C LEU A 78 12.08 5.53 -8.66
N LYS A 79 10.90 4.96 -8.40
CA LYS A 79 10.58 3.63 -8.89
C LYS A 79 10.48 3.71 -10.41
N GLN A 80 11.38 3.06 -11.13
CA GLN A 80 11.22 2.86 -12.57
C GLN A 80 10.06 1.87 -12.76
N THR A 81 9.01 2.32 -13.44
CA THR A 81 7.91 1.46 -13.86
C THR A 81 8.40 0.65 -15.06
N THR A 82 8.89 -0.56 -14.82
CA THR A 82 9.15 -1.58 -15.85
C THR A 82 7.93 -2.48 -15.99
#